data_AF-S6TU55-F1
#
_entry.id   AF-S6TU55-F1
#
_cell.length_a   1.000
_cell.length_b   1.000
_cell.length_c   1.000
_cell.angle_alpha   90.00
_cell.angle_beta   90.00
_cell.angle_gamma   90.00
#
_symmetry.space_group_name_H-M   'P 1'
#
loop_
_entity.id
_entity.type
_entity.pdbx_description
1 polymer ?
#
loop_
_entity_poly.entity_id
_entity_poly.type
_entity_poly.pdbx_seq_one_letter_code
_entity_poly.pdbx_strand_id
1 'polypeptide(L)'
;MSDQQTDSPDLPNDADEHEVSLSSDSTSLALPGQNLPDKVYIIPIHNRPFFPAQVLPVIVNEEPWAETLELVSKSEHHSLALFFMDTPQEDPRHFKTDALPEYGTLVKVHHASRENGRLQFVAQGLSRVRIRTWLKHHRPPYLVEVEYPQQPNDPTDEVKAYGMALINAIKELLPLNPLYSEELKNYLNRFSPNDPSPLTDFAAALTSATGVELQEVLDCVPMLRRMEKVLPMLRKEVEVARLQKEISAEVNRKIGEHQRQFFLKEQLKVIQQELGLSKDDRSADIEQFEQRLEGKTLPPQARKKFDEEINKLKVLETGSPEYAVTRNYLDWTSSLPWGVYGADKLDLKHARKVLDQHHAGLDDIKARILEFLAVGAYKGEISGSIVLLVGPPGVGKTSVGRSIAESLGRPFYRLSVGG
;
A
#
# COMPACT_ATOMS: atom_id res chain seq x y z
N MET A 1 71.79 55.03 20.76
CA MET A 1 72.49 54.69 19.51
C MET A 1 71.45 54.80 18.42
N SER A 2 71.10 56.04 18.05
CA SER A 2 71.70 56.81 16.94
C SER A 2 71.12 56.28 15.63
N ASP A 3 70.11 56.97 15.08
CA ASP A 3 70.25 57.92 13.95
C ASP A 3 70.13 57.13 12.63
N GLN A 4 69.39 57.45 11.57
CA GLN A 4 68.85 58.65 10.89
C GLN A 4 68.01 58.03 9.72
N GLN A 5 67.16 58.65 8.89
CA GLN A 5 66.75 60.03 8.65
C GLN A 5 65.43 59.99 7.86
N THR A 6 64.65 61.04 8.07
CA THR A 6 63.53 61.59 7.29
C THR A 6 63.88 61.95 5.84
N ASP A 7 62.92 61.83 4.90
CA ASP A 7 62.42 63.00 4.14
C ASP A 7 61.08 62.74 3.41
N SER A 8 60.21 63.76 3.39
CA SER A 8 58.94 63.93 2.62
C SER A 8 59.21 64.89 1.43
N PRO A 9 58.26 65.45 0.60
CA PRO A 9 56.79 65.44 0.63
C PRO A 9 56.05 65.42 -0.76
N ASP A 10 54.72 65.44 -0.69
CA ASP A 10 53.68 66.08 -1.54
C ASP A 10 53.50 65.88 -3.09
N LEU A 11 52.21 65.67 -3.41
CA LEU A 11 51.39 65.62 -4.65
C LEU A 11 51.67 66.74 -5.70
N PRO A 12 51.31 66.65 -7.03
CA PRO A 12 49.91 66.52 -7.50
C PRO A 12 49.60 65.90 -8.90
N ASN A 13 48.29 65.65 -9.13
CA ASN A 13 47.45 65.78 -10.35
C ASN A 13 48.07 65.62 -11.76
N ASP A 14 47.56 64.72 -12.60
CA ASP A 14 46.59 65.03 -13.67
C ASP A 14 46.33 63.84 -14.62
N ALA A 15 45.17 63.92 -15.27
CA ALA A 15 44.55 62.94 -16.15
C ALA A 15 45.34 62.64 -17.44
N ASP A 16 45.16 61.43 -17.98
CA ASP A 16 45.04 61.24 -19.43
C ASP A 16 44.22 59.98 -19.76
N GLU A 17 43.27 60.18 -20.67
CA GLU A 17 42.39 59.19 -21.27
C GLU A 17 43.19 58.25 -22.20
N HIS A 18 42.98 56.94 -22.09
CA HIS A 18 43.13 56.05 -23.23
C HIS A 18 42.12 54.89 -23.19
N GLU A 19 41.32 54.85 -24.25
CA GLU A 19 40.39 53.82 -24.67
C GLU A 19 41.06 52.46 -24.97
N VAL A 20 40.30 51.41 -24.62
CA VAL A 20 40.24 50.06 -25.25
C VAL A 20 41.48 49.15 -25.20
N SER A 21 41.40 48.13 -24.34
CA SER A 21 41.54 46.70 -24.72
C SER A 21 41.32 45.79 -23.51
N LEU A 22 40.10 45.29 -23.33
CA LEU A 22 39.82 44.19 -22.38
C LEU A 22 40.27 42.87 -23.01
N SER A 23 41.56 42.59 -22.94
CA SER A 23 42.09 41.24 -22.95
C SER A 23 42.75 41.00 -21.59
N SER A 24 41.98 40.54 -20.63
CA SER A 24 42.51 39.98 -19.39
C SER A 24 42.03 38.55 -19.26
N ASP A 25 42.87 37.63 -19.73
CA ASP A 25 42.93 36.26 -19.21
C ASP A 25 43.12 36.33 -17.70
N SER A 26 42.01 36.40 -16.96
CA SER A 26 42.01 36.12 -15.54
C SER A 26 41.76 34.63 -15.37
N THR A 27 42.86 33.88 -15.22
CA THR A 27 42.87 32.53 -14.66
C THR A 27 42.43 32.58 -13.19
N SER A 28 41.14 32.85 -12.97
CA SER A 28 40.50 32.60 -11.68
C SER A 28 40.32 31.10 -11.55
N LEU A 29 40.99 30.50 -10.56
CA LEU A 29 40.80 29.12 -10.14
C LEU A 29 39.31 28.85 -9.90
N ALA A 30 38.67 28.20 -10.88
CA ALA A 30 37.26 27.83 -10.79
C ALA A 30 37.05 26.81 -9.68
N LEU A 31 36.09 27.08 -8.79
CA LEU A 31 35.66 26.12 -7.77
C LEU A 31 35.02 24.90 -8.48
N PRO A 32 35.25 23.66 -8.00
CA PRO A 32 34.62 22.48 -8.59
C PRO A 32 33.09 22.60 -8.54
N GLY A 33 32.45 22.78 -9.70
CA GLY A 33 30.99 22.93 -9.83
C GLY A 33 30.50 24.14 -10.63
N GLN A 34 31.39 25.03 -11.11
CA GLN A 34 30.96 26.29 -11.75
C GLN A 34 30.68 26.26 -13.26
N ASN A 35 31.02 25.18 -13.99
CA ASN A 35 30.70 25.09 -15.42
C ASN A 35 29.56 24.10 -15.66
N LEU A 36 28.34 24.54 -15.38
CA LEU A 36 27.14 23.82 -15.81
C LEU A 36 27.00 23.98 -17.35
N PRO A 37 26.74 22.89 -18.11
CA PRO A 37 26.74 22.95 -19.56
C PRO A 37 25.47 23.60 -20.14
N ASP A 38 25.64 24.61 -20.98
CA ASP A 38 24.51 25.28 -21.67
C ASP A 38 23.79 24.39 -22.69
N LYS A 39 24.45 23.32 -23.17
CA LYS A 39 23.90 22.37 -24.14
C LYS A 39 23.98 20.96 -23.60
N VAL A 40 22.85 20.27 -23.57
CA VAL A 40 22.76 18.92 -23.01
C VAL A 40 21.83 18.03 -23.82
N TYR A 41 22.13 16.73 -23.79
CA TYR A 41 21.23 15.72 -24.32
C TYR A 41 20.08 15.43 -23.35
N ILE A 42 18.92 15.06 -23.88
CA ILE A 42 17.75 14.70 -23.09
C ILE A 42 17.46 13.21 -23.21
N ILE A 43 17.15 12.59 -22.07
CA ILE A 43 16.52 11.27 -22.01
C ILE A 43 15.24 11.39 -21.17
N PRO A 44 14.06 11.05 -21.73
CA PRO A 44 12.86 10.93 -20.94
C PRO A 44 12.92 9.67 -20.06
N ILE A 45 12.46 9.79 -18.82
CA ILE A 45 12.35 8.70 -17.87
C ILE A 45 10.90 8.50 -17.45
N HIS A 46 10.60 7.26 -17.08
CA HIS A 46 9.26 6.84 -16.68
C HIS A 46 9.22 6.48 -15.20
N ASN A 47 8.02 6.38 -14.64
CA ASN A 47 7.70 6.09 -13.23
C ASN A 47 7.88 7.28 -12.27
N ARG A 48 9.07 7.86 -12.18
CA ARG A 48 9.34 8.95 -11.22
C ARG A 48 10.35 9.97 -11.75
N PRO A 49 10.17 11.27 -11.43
CA PRO A 49 11.18 12.28 -11.70
C PRO A 49 12.44 12.03 -10.88
N PHE A 50 13.58 12.36 -11.47
CA PHE A 50 14.87 12.31 -10.82
C PHE A 50 15.11 13.65 -10.11
N PHE A 51 15.50 13.65 -8.84
CA PHE A 51 15.72 14.88 -8.07
C PHE A 51 17.21 15.28 -8.02
N PRO A 52 17.52 16.57 -7.84
CA PRO A 52 18.86 17.01 -7.47
C PRO A 52 19.35 16.30 -6.19
N ALA A 53 20.67 16.12 -6.07
CA ALA A 53 21.35 15.44 -4.96
C ALA A 53 21.08 13.92 -4.82
N GLN A 54 20.30 13.29 -5.71
CA GLN A 54 20.18 11.83 -5.77
C GLN A 54 21.36 11.18 -6.50
N VAL A 55 21.76 9.99 -6.04
CA VAL A 55 22.70 9.11 -6.77
C VAL A 55 22.06 7.73 -6.88
N LEU A 56 21.53 7.40 -8.06
CA LEU A 56 20.76 6.16 -8.28
C LEU A 56 21.11 5.54 -9.63
N PRO A 57 21.07 4.20 -9.75
CA PRO A 57 21.17 3.53 -11.04
C PRO A 57 19.91 3.81 -11.86
N VAL A 58 20.11 4.23 -13.12
CA VAL A 58 19.07 4.45 -14.12
C VAL A 58 19.23 3.39 -15.21
N ILE A 59 18.11 2.74 -15.56
CA ILE A 59 18.04 1.72 -16.61
C ILE A 59 17.16 2.24 -17.73
N VAL A 60 17.71 2.27 -18.95
CA VAL A 60 17.00 2.68 -20.16
C VAL A 60 17.18 1.63 -21.26
N ASN A 61 16.30 1.65 -22.26
CA ASN A 61 16.45 0.77 -23.42
C ASN A 61 17.68 1.16 -24.24
N GLU A 62 18.35 0.18 -24.84
CA GLU A 62 19.51 0.43 -25.69
C GLU A 62 19.15 1.23 -26.94
N GLU A 63 18.06 0.85 -27.63
CA GLU A 63 17.50 1.64 -28.72
C GLU A 63 16.32 2.48 -28.17
N PRO A 64 16.31 3.81 -28.33
CA PRO A 64 17.25 4.64 -29.11
C PRO A 64 18.40 5.31 -28.33
N TRP A 65 18.60 5.00 -27.05
CA TRP A 65 19.41 5.82 -26.15
C TRP A 65 20.92 5.55 -26.19
N ALA A 66 21.38 4.49 -26.86
CA ALA A 66 22.79 4.12 -26.97
C ALA A 66 23.67 5.24 -27.54
N GLU A 67 23.27 5.82 -28.68
CA GLU A 67 24.00 6.93 -29.30
C GLU A 67 24.06 8.14 -28.35
N THR A 68 22.99 8.39 -27.60
CA THR A 68 22.94 9.51 -26.63
C THR A 68 23.98 9.34 -25.53
N LEU A 69 24.07 8.16 -24.91
CA LEU A 69 25.04 7.90 -23.85
C LEU A 69 26.49 7.89 -24.37
N GLU A 70 26.73 7.39 -25.59
CA GLU A 70 28.07 7.45 -26.20
C GLU A 70 28.54 8.89 -26.44
N LEU A 71 27.64 9.78 -26.88
CA LEU A 71 27.95 11.20 -27.06
C LEU A 71 28.16 11.92 -25.72
N VAL A 72 27.36 11.59 -24.70
CA VAL A 72 27.53 12.13 -23.34
C VAL A 72 28.87 11.69 -22.74
N SER A 73 29.27 10.44 -22.93
CA SER A 73 30.56 9.91 -22.46
C SER A 73 31.77 10.60 -23.11
N LYS A 74 31.61 11.12 -24.33
CA LYS A 74 32.66 11.89 -25.04
C LYS A 74 32.66 13.38 -24.70
N SER A 75 31.62 13.88 -24.03
CA SER A 75 31.53 15.29 -23.61
C SER A 75 32.37 15.56 -22.37
N GLU A 76 32.96 16.75 -22.24
CA GLU A 76 33.79 17.09 -21.07
C GLU A 76 33.02 17.02 -19.75
N HIS A 77 31.74 17.42 -19.76
CA HIS A 77 30.89 17.48 -18.57
C HIS A 77 30.25 16.13 -18.19
N HIS A 78 30.23 15.13 -19.09
CA HIS A 78 29.61 13.81 -18.86
C HIS A 78 28.19 13.91 -18.28
N SER A 79 27.42 14.91 -18.74
CA SER A 79 26.11 15.25 -18.16
C SER A 79 25.01 15.26 -19.21
N LEU A 80 23.80 14.87 -18.79
CA LEU A 80 22.58 14.90 -19.59
C LEU A 80 21.40 15.36 -18.71
N ALA A 81 20.27 15.69 -19.32
CA ALA A 81 19.06 16.04 -18.60
C ALA A 81 18.04 14.89 -18.65
N LEU A 82 17.48 14.56 -17.48
CA LEU A 82 16.37 13.62 -17.34
C LEU A 82 15.06 14.39 -17.18
N PHE A 83 14.06 14.06 -17.98
CA PHE A 83 12.72 14.62 -17.89
C PHE A 83 11.70 13.50 -17.63
N PHE A 84 10.81 13.71 -16.66
CA PHE A 84 9.78 12.73 -16.35
C PHE A 84 8.65 12.75 -17.37
N MET A 85 8.22 11.58 -17.81
CA MET A 85 6.98 11.38 -18.55
C MET A 85 6.16 10.30 -17.88
N ASP A 86 4.94 10.66 -17.46
CA ASP A 86 4.02 9.79 -16.74
C ASP A 86 3.63 8.56 -17.58
N THR A 87 3.32 8.77 -18.87
CA THR A 87 2.95 7.69 -19.78
C THR A 87 4.09 7.39 -20.76
N PRO A 88 4.63 6.16 -20.79
CA PRO A 88 5.58 5.75 -21.83
C PRO A 88 4.89 5.76 -23.20
N GLN A 89 5.59 6.28 -24.21
CA GLN A 89 5.10 6.27 -25.59
C GLN A 89 5.28 4.87 -26.21
N GLU A 90 4.42 4.51 -27.17
CA GLU A 90 4.52 3.23 -27.91
C GLU A 90 5.86 3.11 -28.65
N ASP A 91 6.37 4.22 -29.20
CA ASP A 91 7.69 4.30 -29.80
C ASP A 91 8.60 5.22 -28.95
N PRO A 92 9.61 4.66 -28.26
CA PRO A 92 10.58 5.46 -27.48
C PRO A 92 11.40 6.44 -28.34
N ARG A 93 11.42 6.26 -29.66
CA ARG A 93 12.12 7.16 -30.60
C ARG A 93 11.39 8.47 -30.78
N HIS A 94 10.08 8.53 -30.55
CA HIS A 94 9.27 9.72 -30.79
C HIS A 94 8.43 10.03 -29.56
N PHE A 95 8.69 11.17 -28.93
CA PHE A 95 7.80 11.74 -27.92
C PHE A 95 7.44 13.17 -28.30
N LYS A 96 6.25 13.61 -27.87
CA LYS A 96 5.83 15.00 -28.07
C LYS A 96 6.67 15.88 -27.17
N THR A 97 7.46 16.78 -27.76
CA THR A 97 8.32 17.72 -27.02
C THR A 97 7.52 18.56 -26.03
N ASP A 98 6.29 18.91 -26.38
CA ASP A 98 5.37 19.72 -25.58
C ASP A 98 4.76 18.95 -24.40
N ALA A 99 4.96 17.63 -24.35
CA ALA A 99 4.52 16.80 -23.23
C ALA A 99 5.57 16.72 -22.11
N LEU A 100 6.78 17.25 -22.32
CA LEU A 100 7.77 17.34 -21.25
C LEU A 100 7.35 18.38 -20.22
N PRO A 101 7.56 18.11 -18.92
CA PRO A 101 7.31 19.10 -17.88
C PRO A 101 8.29 20.27 -17.98
N GLU A 102 7.98 21.37 -17.28
CA GLU A 102 8.75 22.61 -17.34
C GLU A 102 10.20 22.41 -16.87
N TYR A 103 10.39 21.62 -15.80
CA TYR A 103 11.70 21.32 -15.26
C TYR A 103 12.03 19.83 -15.30
N GLY A 104 13.26 19.54 -15.72
CA GLY A 104 13.92 18.25 -15.54
C GLY A 104 15.08 18.39 -14.56
N THR A 105 15.91 17.36 -14.49
CA THR A 105 17.12 17.35 -13.67
C THR A 105 18.36 17.08 -14.51
N LEU A 106 19.35 17.95 -14.39
CA LEU A 106 20.68 17.72 -14.91
C LEU A 106 21.34 16.64 -14.06
N VAL A 107 21.77 15.56 -14.71
CA VAL A 107 22.48 14.46 -14.06
C VAL A 107 23.86 14.30 -14.67
N LYS A 108 24.85 14.01 -13.81
CA LYS A 108 26.14 13.50 -14.24
C LYS A 108 26.07 11.98 -14.36
N VAL A 109 26.55 11.46 -15.48
CA VAL A 109 26.54 10.03 -15.78
C VAL A 109 27.85 9.40 -15.31
N HIS A 110 27.74 8.37 -14.48
CA HIS A 110 28.86 7.55 -14.01
C HIS A 110 28.64 6.09 -14.44
N HIS A 111 29.70 5.39 -14.80
CA HIS A 111 29.71 3.94 -15.06
C HIS A 111 28.55 3.44 -15.94
N ALA A 112 28.53 3.82 -17.22
CA ALA A 112 27.57 3.28 -18.18
C ALA A 112 27.97 1.87 -18.65
N SER A 113 27.06 0.90 -18.51
CA SER A 113 27.20 -0.47 -18.99
C SER A 113 26.03 -0.84 -19.91
N ARG A 114 26.26 -1.84 -20.76
CA ARG A 114 25.25 -2.40 -21.67
C ARG A 114 25.06 -3.87 -21.34
N GLU A 115 23.82 -4.26 -21.06
CA GLU A 115 23.47 -5.64 -20.71
C GLU A 115 22.08 -5.99 -21.26
N ASN A 116 21.97 -7.10 -22.00
CA ASN A 116 20.71 -7.65 -22.51
C ASN A 116 19.79 -6.65 -23.24
N GLY A 117 20.33 -5.78 -24.09
CA GLY A 117 19.53 -4.79 -24.84
C GLY A 117 19.07 -3.59 -24.00
N ARG A 118 19.62 -3.42 -22.79
CA ARG A 118 19.41 -2.26 -21.93
C ARG A 118 20.74 -1.60 -21.60
N LEU A 119 20.66 -0.30 -21.30
CA LEU A 119 21.76 0.51 -20.80
C LEU A 119 21.50 0.80 -19.35
N GLN A 120 22.51 0.60 -18.52
CA GLN A 120 22.47 0.94 -17.10
C GLN A 120 23.60 1.92 -16.80
N PHE A 121 23.29 2.99 -16.08
CA PHE A 121 24.30 3.95 -15.62
C PHE A 121 23.92 4.49 -14.25
N VAL A 122 24.91 4.96 -13.49
CA VAL A 122 24.67 5.66 -12.23
C VAL A 122 24.50 7.14 -12.52
N ALA A 123 23.32 7.68 -12.25
CA ALA A 123 23.02 9.10 -12.42
C ALA A 123 23.23 9.82 -11.09
N GLN A 124 23.97 10.93 -11.10
CA GLN A 124 24.10 11.86 -9.98
C GLN A 124 23.38 13.17 -10.32
N GLY A 125 22.30 13.47 -9.61
CA GLY A 125 21.51 14.70 -9.79
C GLY A 125 22.27 15.92 -9.32
N LEU A 126 22.44 16.91 -10.20
CA LEU A 126 23.18 18.13 -9.93
C LEU A 126 22.26 19.32 -9.64
N SER A 127 21.37 19.63 -10.58
CA SER A 127 20.49 20.80 -10.49
C SER A 127 19.24 20.62 -11.34
N ARG A 128 18.21 21.42 -11.06
CA ARG A 128 17.05 21.56 -11.95
C ARG A 128 17.47 22.22 -13.25
N VAL A 129 16.79 21.87 -14.32
CA VAL A 129 17.12 22.38 -15.66
C VAL A 129 15.83 22.62 -16.43
N ARG A 130 15.74 23.75 -17.13
CA ARG A 130 14.63 24.10 -18.01
C ARG A 130 15.13 24.18 -19.45
N ILE A 131 14.31 23.68 -20.37
CA ILE A 131 14.62 23.74 -21.81
C ILE A 131 14.38 25.17 -22.28
N ARG A 132 15.41 25.79 -22.86
CA ARG A 132 15.32 27.10 -23.50
C ARG A 132 15.02 26.96 -24.98
N THR A 133 15.82 26.16 -25.68
CA THR A 133 15.73 26.00 -27.13
C THR A 133 16.04 24.56 -27.55
N TRP A 134 15.25 24.01 -28.47
CA TRP A 134 15.56 22.72 -29.08
C TRP A 134 16.56 22.87 -30.22
N LEU A 135 17.74 22.24 -30.09
CA LEU A 135 18.77 22.22 -31.13
C LEU A 135 18.57 21.02 -32.07
N LYS A 136 18.07 19.90 -31.55
CA LYS A 136 17.69 18.70 -32.32
C LYS A 136 16.52 17.99 -31.65
N HIS A 137 15.37 17.91 -32.34
CA HIS A 137 14.12 17.38 -31.79
C HIS A 137 13.33 16.41 -32.69
N HIS A 138 13.77 16.17 -33.94
CA HIS A 138 13.03 15.31 -34.87
C HIS A 138 13.26 13.81 -34.64
N ARG A 139 14.44 13.44 -34.09
CA ARG A 139 14.81 12.07 -33.72
C ARG A 139 15.92 12.07 -32.67
N PRO A 140 16.05 11.01 -31.86
CA PRO A 140 17.18 10.83 -30.95
C PRO A 140 18.53 10.85 -31.71
N PRO A 141 19.64 11.22 -31.06
CA PRO A 141 19.73 11.88 -29.75
C PRO A 141 19.12 13.29 -29.76
N TYR A 142 18.32 13.60 -28.74
CA TYR A 142 17.69 14.91 -28.54
C TYR A 142 18.67 15.87 -27.89
N LEU A 143 18.87 17.05 -28.48
CA LEU A 143 19.82 18.06 -27.99
C LEU A 143 19.09 19.38 -27.77
N VAL A 144 19.35 20.01 -26.62
CA VAL A 144 18.75 21.28 -26.23
C VAL A 144 19.78 22.25 -25.69
N GLU A 145 19.46 23.53 -25.77
CA GLU A 145 20.03 24.58 -24.94
C GLU A 145 19.18 24.71 -23.68
N VAL A 146 19.82 24.85 -22.53
CA VAL A 146 19.16 24.84 -21.23
C VAL A 146 19.48 26.06 -20.38
N GLU A 147 18.59 26.32 -19.43
CA GLU A 147 18.79 27.31 -18.38
C GLU A 147 18.62 26.69 -16.99
N TYR A 148 19.29 27.27 -16.01
CA TYR A 148 19.26 26.83 -14.62
C TYR A 148 18.45 27.82 -13.79
N PRO A 149 17.36 27.39 -13.12
CA PRO A 149 16.55 28.31 -12.34
C PRO A 149 17.35 28.85 -11.16
N GLN A 150 17.36 30.18 -11.02
CA GLN A 150 17.88 30.81 -9.81
C GLN A 150 16.83 30.75 -8.70
N GLN A 151 17.29 30.48 -7.47
CA GLN A 151 16.41 30.46 -6.32
C GLN A 151 16.02 31.89 -5.94
N PRO A 152 14.72 32.20 -5.79
CA PRO A 152 14.30 33.49 -5.24
C PRO A 152 14.73 33.61 -3.77
N ASN A 153 14.89 34.85 -3.30
CA ASN A 153 15.15 35.13 -1.89
C ASN A 153 13.87 34.90 -1.07
N ASP A 154 13.80 33.80 -0.33
CA ASP A 154 12.67 33.46 0.54
C ASP A 154 12.91 33.93 2.00
N PRO A 155 11.84 34.11 2.82
CA PRO A 155 11.95 34.47 4.23
C PRO A 155 12.78 33.44 5.01
N THR A 156 13.90 33.87 5.57
CA THR A 156 14.89 32.95 6.14
C THR A 156 14.39 32.20 7.37
N ASP A 157 13.50 32.79 8.17
CA ASP A 157 13.01 32.18 9.42
C ASP A 157 11.98 31.08 9.18
N GLU A 158 11.04 31.29 8.26
CA GLU A 158 10.05 30.26 7.87
C GLU A 158 10.73 29.07 7.19
N VAL A 159 11.67 29.34 6.28
CA VAL A 159 12.46 28.29 5.62
C VAL A 159 13.25 27.46 6.63
N LYS A 160 13.84 28.08 7.67
CA LYS A 160 14.50 27.36 8.77
C LYS A 160 13.51 26.50 9.56
N ALA A 161 12.33 27.02 9.89
CA ALA A 161 11.30 26.27 10.61
C ALA A 161 10.83 25.03 9.83
N TYR A 162 10.54 25.18 8.53
CA TYR A 162 10.21 24.06 7.66
C TYR A 162 11.38 23.08 7.50
N GLY A 163 12.61 23.58 7.39
CA GLY A 163 13.81 22.75 7.37
C GLY A 163 13.92 21.86 8.61
N MET A 164 13.71 22.42 9.81
CA MET A 164 13.66 21.63 11.05
C MET A 164 12.52 20.61 11.05
N ALA A 165 11.33 20.98 10.56
CA ALA A 165 10.19 20.07 10.47
C ALA A 165 10.48 18.87 9.54
N LEU A 166 11.12 19.11 8.38
CA LEU A 166 11.56 18.06 7.46
C LEU A 166 12.61 17.16 8.11
N ILE A 167 13.64 17.72 8.74
CA ILE A 167 14.68 16.92 9.44
C ILE A 167 14.04 16.00 10.49
N ASN A 168 13.11 16.53 11.29
CA ASN A 168 12.41 15.74 12.30
C ASN A 168 11.57 14.62 11.69
N ALA A 169 10.81 14.91 10.63
CA ALA A 169 10.02 13.90 9.94
C ALA A 169 10.90 12.79 9.31
N ILE A 170 12.05 13.14 8.70
CA ILE A 170 12.99 12.14 8.18
C ILE A 170 13.58 11.30 9.32
N LYS A 171 13.97 11.91 10.45
CA LYS A 171 14.49 11.19 11.62
C LYS A 171 13.48 10.20 12.20
N GLU A 172 12.19 10.53 12.18
CA GLU A 172 11.12 9.61 12.58
C GLU A 172 10.96 8.44 11.60
N LEU A 173 11.19 8.68 10.30
CA LEU A 173 11.02 7.69 9.23
C LEU A 173 12.15 6.65 9.17
N LEU A 174 13.40 7.07 9.34
CA LEU A 174 14.59 6.20 9.26
C LEU A 174 14.52 4.93 10.12
N PRO A 175 14.17 4.95 11.42
CA PRO A 175 14.13 3.75 12.25
C PRO A 175 12.93 2.84 11.94
N LEU A 176 11.95 3.30 11.16
CA LEU A 176 10.76 2.54 10.80
C LEU A 176 10.96 1.74 9.51
N ASN A 177 11.93 2.10 8.67
CA ASN A 177 12.22 1.39 7.43
C ASN A 177 13.64 0.76 7.47
N PRO A 178 13.74 -0.58 7.50
CA PRO A 178 15.01 -1.29 7.62
C PRO A 178 15.95 -1.13 6.42
N LEU A 179 15.50 -0.51 5.32
CA LEU A 179 16.31 -0.25 4.12
C LEU A 179 17.25 0.95 4.26
N TYR A 180 17.11 1.77 5.30
CA TYR A 180 17.96 2.95 5.50
C TYR A 180 19.13 2.68 6.45
N SER A 181 20.36 2.83 5.95
CA SER A 181 21.59 2.56 6.69
C SER A 181 21.93 3.67 7.71
N GLU A 182 22.81 3.35 8.66
CA GLU A 182 23.43 4.33 9.58
C GLU A 182 24.13 5.48 8.81
N GLU A 183 24.56 5.26 7.57
CA GLU A 183 25.20 6.28 6.72
C GLU A 183 24.23 7.40 6.35
N LEU A 184 22.95 7.09 6.13
CA LEU A 184 21.90 8.08 5.87
C LEU A 184 21.61 8.95 7.10
N LYS A 185 21.63 8.37 8.31
CA LYS A 185 21.52 9.14 9.56
C LYS A 185 22.70 10.10 9.71
N ASN A 186 23.91 9.64 9.41
CA ASN A 186 25.11 10.47 9.44
C ASN A 186 25.10 11.58 8.39
N TYR A 187 24.56 11.31 7.20
CA TYR A 187 24.34 12.31 6.16
C TYR A 187 23.35 13.39 6.61
N LEU A 188 22.23 13.01 7.25
CA LEU A 188 21.24 13.95 7.79
C LEU A 188 21.75 14.80 8.94
N ASN A 189 22.64 14.26 9.78
CA ASN A 189 23.27 15.02 10.85
C ASN A 189 24.26 16.07 10.33
N ARG A 190 24.69 15.97 9.06
CA ARG A 190 25.59 16.93 8.40
C ARG A 190 24.85 18.00 7.60
N PHE A 191 23.54 17.86 7.41
CA PHE A 191 22.76 18.90 6.75
C PHE A 191 22.73 20.17 7.62
N SER A 192 23.18 21.27 7.04
CA SER A 192 23.04 22.59 7.64
C SER A 192 21.62 23.11 7.35
N PRO A 193 20.90 23.66 8.34
CA PRO A 193 19.67 24.41 8.11
C PRO A 193 19.82 25.59 7.13
N ASN A 194 21.07 25.95 6.81
CA ASN A 194 21.40 27.02 5.89
C ASN A 194 21.42 26.59 4.41
N ASP A 195 21.28 25.29 4.10
CA ASP A 195 21.10 24.79 2.73
C ASP A 195 19.85 23.89 2.62
N PRO A 196 18.66 24.48 2.61
CA PRO A 196 17.38 23.76 2.67
C PRO A 196 16.98 23.06 1.37
N SER A 197 17.63 23.40 0.24
CA SER A 197 17.21 22.92 -1.07
C SER A 197 17.49 21.43 -1.27
N PRO A 198 18.73 20.93 -1.10
CA PRO A 198 19.01 19.51 -1.28
C PRO A 198 18.29 18.65 -0.23
N LEU A 199 18.07 19.17 0.98
CA LEU A 199 17.28 18.51 2.01
C LEU A 199 15.84 18.28 1.56
N THR A 200 15.22 19.28 0.94
CA THR A 200 13.82 19.20 0.51
C THR A 200 13.66 18.27 -0.68
N ASP A 201 14.60 18.29 -1.61
CA ASP A 201 14.63 17.37 -2.75
C ASP A 201 14.85 15.93 -2.29
N PHE A 202 15.74 15.73 -1.31
CA PHE A 202 15.95 14.45 -0.66
C PHE A 202 14.70 13.98 0.10
N ALA A 203 14.02 14.87 0.82
CA ALA A 203 12.78 14.57 1.52
C ALA A 203 11.68 14.10 0.56
N ALA A 204 11.52 14.76 -0.60
CA ALA A 204 10.56 14.36 -1.63
C ALA A 204 10.86 12.96 -2.16
N ALA A 205 12.15 12.66 -2.40
CA ALA A 205 12.61 11.36 -2.86
C ALA A 205 12.31 10.19 -1.90
N LEU A 206 12.20 10.45 -0.60
CA LEU A 206 11.86 9.44 0.41
C LEU A 206 10.37 9.08 0.43
N THR A 207 9.51 9.82 -0.27
CA THR A 207 8.06 9.61 -0.21
C THR A 207 7.56 8.58 -1.21
N SER A 208 6.42 7.96 -0.89
CA SER A 208 5.65 7.10 -1.81
C SER A 208 4.72 7.86 -2.76
N ALA A 209 4.86 9.20 -2.88
CA ALA A 209 4.03 10.03 -3.76
C ALA A 209 4.09 9.60 -5.23
N THR A 210 3.05 9.95 -5.99
CA THR A 210 2.96 9.63 -7.42
C THR A 210 3.99 10.41 -8.23
N GLY A 211 4.36 9.92 -9.41
CA GLY A 211 5.32 10.61 -10.29
C GLY A 211 4.88 12.04 -10.64
N VAL A 212 3.58 12.24 -10.84
CA VAL A 212 2.97 13.55 -11.11
C VAL A 212 3.11 14.50 -9.92
N GLU A 213 2.75 14.05 -8.71
CA GLU A 213 2.91 14.87 -7.48
C GLU A 213 4.37 15.25 -7.24
N LEU A 214 5.30 14.32 -7.48
CA LEU A 214 6.73 14.58 -7.37
C LEU A 214 7.23 15.55 -8.45
N GLN A 215 6.66 15.49 -9.66
CA GLN A 215 7.00 16.44 -10.71
C GLN A 215 6.55 17.86 -10.33
N GLU A 216 5.39 18.01 -9.70
CA GLU A 216 4.96 19.31 -9.18
C GLU A 216 5.89 19.89 -8.11
N VAL A 217 6.61 19.03 -7.37
CA VAL A 217 7.65 19.45 -6.41
C VAL A 217 8.92 19.85 -7.16
N LEU A 218 9.29 19.12 -8.21
CA LEU A 218 10.44 19.45 -9.05
C LEU A 218 10.23 20.79 -9.77
N ASP A 219 9.04 21.04 -10.29
CA ASP A 219 8.66 22.29 -10.97
C ASP A 219 8.55 23.49 -10.01
N CYS A 220 8.44 23.25 -8.70
CA CYS A 220 8.36 24.31 -7.70
C CYS A 220 9.76 24.85 -7.33
N VAL A 221 10.17 25.93 -8.01
CA VAL A 221 11.44 26.61 -7.74
C VAL A 221 11.48 27.34 -6.38
N PRO A 222 10.44 28.08 -5.95
CA PRO A 222 10.46 28.78 -4.65
C PRO A 222 10.58 27.80 -3.47
N MET A 223 11.55 28.03 -2.59
CA MET A 223 11.96 27.11 -1.54
C MET A 223 10.82 26.86 -0.55
N LEU A 224 10.20 27.94 -0.06
CA LEU A 224 9.15 27.84 0.96
C LEU A 224 7.94 27.05 0.44
N ARG A 225 7.44 27.41 -0.75
CA ARG A 225 6.31 26.69 -1.38
C ARG A 225 6.61 25.23 -1.64
N ARG A 226 7.85 24.92 -2.03
CA ARG A 226 8.28 23.53 -2.23
C ARG A 226 8.26 22.76 -0.90
N MET A 227 8.76 23.36 0.19
CA MET A 227 8.70 22.75 1.53
C MET A 227 7.26 22.52 2.00
N GLU A 228 6.35 23.46 1.73
CA GLU A 228 4.92 23.33 2.03
C GLU A 228 4.26 22.14 1.29
N LYS A 229 4.72 21.83 0.07
CA LYS A 229 4.27 20.64 -0.67
C LYS A 229 4.87 19.35 -0.14
N VAL A 230 6.17 19.34 0.16
CA VAL A 230 6.90 18.11 0.53
C VAL A 230 6.59 17.65 1.96
N LEU A 231 6.46 18.58 2.91
CA LEU A 231 6.28 18.23 4.32
C LEU A 231 5.01 17.37 4.57
N PRO A 232 3.82 17.68 4.00
CA PRO A 232 2.65 16.81 4.10
C PRO A 232 2.85 15.42 3.50
N MET A 233 3.52 15.33 2.33
CA MET A 233 3.81 14.04 1.68
C MET A 233 4.70 13.18 2.57
N LEU A 234 5.74 13.77 3.16
CA LEU A 234 6.65 13.09 4.07
C LEU A 234 5.95 12.67 5.38
N ARG A 235 5.07 13.52 5.93
CA ARG A 235 4.29 13.18 7.13
C ARG A 235 3.34 12.02 6.89
N LYS A 236 2.70 11.97 5.72
CA LYS A 236 1.89 10.82 5.30
C LYS A 236 2.73 9.53 5.25
N GLU A 237 3.96 9.61 4.74
CA GLU A 237 4.88 8.47 4.71
C GLU A 237 5.23 7.95 6.11
N VAL A 238 5.48 8.87 7.05
CA VAL A 238 5.74 8.51 8.47
C VAL A 238 4.56 7.74 9.07
N GLU A 239 3.32 8.20 8.83
CA GLU A 239 2.12 7.53 9.35
C GLU A 239 1.91 6.13 8.73
N VAL A 240 2.14 5.99 7.43
CA VAL A 240 2.09 4.67 6.77
C VAL A 240 3.13 3.71 7.35
N ALA A 241 4.37 4.18 7.54
CA ALA A 241 5.44 3.37 8.11
C ALA A 241 5.14 2.94 9.57
N ARG A 242 4.53 3.83 10.37
CA ARG A 242 4.07 3.51 11.73
C ARG A 242 3.01 2.41 11.73
N LEU A 243 2.00 2.53 10.87
CA LEU A 243 0.93 1.54 10.75
C LEU A 243 1.47 0.17 10.30
N GLN A 244 2.38 0.15 9.32
CA GLN A 244 3.04 -1.09 8.87
C GLN A 244 3.79 -1.79 10.01
N LYS A 245 4.50 -1.01 10.84
CA LYS A 245 5.22 -1.53 12.01
C LYS A 245 4.27 -2.09 13.06
N GLU A 246 3.15 -1.40 13.33
CA GLU A 246 2.12 -1.86 14.26
C GLU A 246 1.47 -3.17 13.81
N ILE A 247 1.07 -3.25 12.53
CA ILE A 247 0.51 -4.46 11.93
C ILE A 247 1.52 -5.62 12.03
N SER A 248 2.79 -5.37 11.69
CA SER A 248 3.84 -6.38 11.78
C SER A 248 4.05 -6.86 13.22
N ALA A 249 3.99 -5.97 14.20
CA ALA A 249 4.09 -6.33 15.62
C ALA A 249 2.87 -7.16 16.07
N GLU A 250 1.65 -6.81 15.65
CA GLU A 250 0.44 -7.56 15.99
C GLU A 250 0.45 -8.96 15.38
N VAL A 251 0.83 -9.09 14.10
CA VAL A 251 0.97 -10.37 13.41
C VAL A 251 2.01 -11.25 14.12
N ASN A 252 3.17 -10.70 14.44
CA ASN A 252 4.21 -11.44 15.17
C ASN A 252 3.74 -11.87 16.57
N ARG A 253 2.97 -11.04 17.27
CA ARG A 253 2.37 -11.41 18.56
C ARG A 253 1.41 -12.58 18.42
N LYS A 254 0.49 -12.54 17.45
CA LYS A 254 -0.46 -13.64 17.18
C LYS A 254 0.25 -14.93 16.79
N ILE A 255 1.28 -14.86 15.96
CA ILE A 255 2.10 -16.02 15.59
C ILE A 255 2.81 -16.59 16.83
N GLY A 256 3.41 -15.74 17.65
CA GLY A 256 4.06 -16.16 18.90
C GLY A 256 3.09 -16.81 19.89
N GLU A 257 1.88 -16.26 20.05
CA GLU A 257 0.81 -16.86 20.87
C GLU A 257 0.37 -18.21 20.32
N HIS A 258 0.15 -18.34 19.00
CA HIS A 258 -0.22 -19.60 18.36
C HIS A 258 0.89 -20.66 18.50
N GLN A 259 2.16 -20.30 18.27
CA GLN A 259 3.30 -21.20 18.46
C GLN A 259 3.40 -21.66 19.90
N ARG A 260 3.25 -20.74 20.86
CA ARG A 260 3.27 -21.06 22.30
C ARG A 260 2.11 -21.98 22.68
N GLN A 261 0.89 -21.71 22.20
CA GLN A 261 -0.28 -22.56 22.45
C GLN A 261 -0.12 -23.95 21.83
N PHE A 262 0.40 -24.03 20.60
CA PHE A 262 0.71 -25.29 19.94
C PHE A 262 1.69 -26.12 20.76
N PHE A 263 2.80 -25.49 21.20
CA PHE A 263 3.81 -26.16 22.00
C PHE A 263 3.27 -26.62 23.36
N LEU A 264 2.48 -25.79 24.05
CA LEU A 264 1.85 -26.15 25.32
C LEU A 264 0.84 -27.30 25.17
N LYS A 265 0.08 -27.34 24.07
CA LYS A 265 -0.83 -28.45 23.77
C LYS A 265 -0.08 -29.74 23.51
N GLU A 266 1.02 -29.69 22.75
CA GLU A 266 1.83 -30.87 22.49
C GLU A 266 2.50 -31.38 23.77
N GLN A 267 3.01 -30.48 24.62
CA GLN A 267 3.51 -30.84 25.94
C GLN A 267 2.43 -31.46 26.85
N LEU A 268 1.23 -30.89 26.87
CA LEU A 268 0.10 -31.47 27.62
C LEU A 268 -0.25 -32.87 27.10
N LYS A 269 -0.23 -33.08 25.79
CA LYS A 269 -0.49 -34.38 25.16
C LYS A 269 0.55 -35.42 25.57
N VAL A 270 1.83 -35.05 25.55
CA VAL A 270 2.92 -35.92 26.03
C VAL A 270 2.76 -36.24 27.51
N ILE A 271 2.46 -35.25 28.36
CA ILE A 271 2.23 -35.46 29.80
C ILE A 271 1.01 -36.36 30.05
N GLN A 272 -0.10 -36.16 29.32
CA GLN A 272 -1.30 -37.00 29.43
C GLN A 272 -1.05 -38.46 29.00
N GLN A 273 -0.19 -38.67 27.99
CA GLN A 273 0.28 -40.00 27.60
C GLN A 273 1.16 -40.62 28.70
N GLU A 274 2.12 -39.89 29.26
CA GLU A 274 2.99 -40.40 30.33
C GLU A 274 2.24 -40.69 31.64
N LEU A 275 1.22 -39.90 31.98
CA LEU A 275 0.38 -40.10 33.18
C LEU A 275 -0.65 -41.22 33.03
N GLY A 276 -0.75 -41.86 31.86
CA GLY A 276 -1.75 -42.91 31.60
C GLY A 276 -3.20 -42.41 31.62
N LEU A 277 -3.40 -41.09 31.50
CA LEU A 277 -4.72 -40.44 31.48
C LEU A 277 -5.37 -40.46 30.09
N SER A 278 -4.64 -40.88 29.05
CA SER A 278 -5.21 -41.18 27.75
C SER A 278 -6.08 -42.44 27.85
N LYS A 279 -7.36 -42.28 28.20
CA LYS A 279 -8.38 -43.09 27.50
C LYS A 279 -8.24 -42.70 26.04
N ASP A 280 -8.02 -43.68 25.17
CA ASP A 280 -7.88 -43.52 23.72
C ASP A 280 -8.87 -42.43 23.22
N ASP A 281 -8.40 -41.33 22.63
CA ASP A 281 -9.24 -40.13 22.26
C ASP A 281 -10.52 -40.54 21.51
N ARG A 282 -10.40 -41.62 20.74
CA ARG A 282 -11.47 -42.31 20.02
C ARG A 282 -12.62 -42.76 20.93
N SER A 283 -12.30 -43.32 22.10
CA SER A 283 -13.28 -43.82 23.06
C SER A 283 -14.11 -42.70 23.68
N ALA A 284 -13.48 -41.56 23.96
CA ALA A 284 -14.17 -40.38 24.50
C ALA A 284 -15.13 -39.74 23.47
N ASP A 285 -14.70 -39.62 22.20
CA ASP A 285 -15.56 -39.13 21.12
C ASP A 285 -16.79 -40.04 20.92
N ILE A 286 -16.60 -41.37 20.97
CA ILE A 286 -17.70 -42.34 20.84
C ILE A 286 -18.69 -42.22 21.99
N GLU A 287 -18.22 -42.23 23.24
CA GLU A 287 -19.07 -42.05 24.43
C GLU A 287 -19.88 -40.75 24.34
N GLN A 288 -19.26 -39.65 23.90
CA GLN A 288 -19.94 -38.37 23.74
C GLN A 288 -21.06 -38.41 22.69
N PHE A 289 -20.83 -39.02 21.52
CA PHE A 289 -21.83 -39.09 20.46
C PHE A 289 -23.01 -39.98 20.83
N GLU A 290 -22.75 -41.12 21.49
CA GLU A 290 -23.79 -42.02 22.00
C GLU A 290 -24.64 -41.31 23.06
N GLN A 291 -24.01 -40.62 24.02
CA GLN A 291 -24.70 -39.89 25.08
C GLN A 291 -25.62 -38.77 24.51
N ARG A 292 -25.21 -38.07 23.45
CA ARG A 292 -26.05 -37.04 22.82
C ARG A 292 -27.30 -37.59 22.13
N LEU A 293 -27.32 -38.88 21.80
CA LEU A 293 -28.47 -39.55 21.21
C LEU A 293 -29.36 -40.25 22.24
N GLU A 294 -28.93 -40.33 23.51
CA GLU A 294 -29.77 -40.84 24.59
C GLU A 294 -31.07 -40.02 24.68
N GLY A 295 -32.20 -40.73 24.73
CA GLY A 295 -33.53 -40.11 24.76
C GLY A 295 -34.01 -39.50 23.44
N LYS A 296 -33.22 -39.52 22.35
CA LYS A 296 -33.65 -39.05 21.03
C LYS A 296 -34.20 -40.18 20.16
N THR A 297 -35.16 -39.88 19.30
CA THR A 297 -35.77 -40.86 18.39
C THR A 297 -35.28 -40.67 16.97
N LEU A 298 -34.37 -41.55 16.52
CA LEU A 298 -33.85 -41.51 15.15
C LEU A 298 -34.72 -42.36 14.22
N PRO A 299 -35.00 -41.88 12.98
CA PRO A 299 -35.54 -42.72 11.93
C PRO A 299 -34.65 -43.94 11.64
N PRO A 300 -35.20 -45.09 11.20
CA PRO A 300 -34.42 -46.31 10.99
C PRO A 300 -33.21 -46.14 10.07
N GLN A 301 -33.36 -45.35 9.00
CA GLN A 301 -32.27 -45.07 8.06
C GLN A 301 -31.14 -44.26 8.68
N ALA A 302 -31.48 -43.26 9.50
CA ALA A 302 -30.51 -42.40 10.18
C ALA A 302 -29.75 -43.18 11.26
N ARG A 303 -30.45 -44.03 12.03
CA ARG A 303 -29.80 -44.90 13.02
C ARG A 303 -28.82 -45.86 12.37
N LYS A 304 -29.23 -46.55 11.29
CA LYS A 304 -28.33 -47.44 10.55
C LYS A 304 -27.05 -46.74 10.08
N LYS A 305 -27.18 -45.53 9.52
CA LYS A 305 -26.02 -44.76 9.06
C LYS A 305 -25.13 -44.27 10.19
N PHE A 306 -25.72 -43.83 11.30
CA PHE A 306 -24.97 -43.46 12.49
C PHE A 306 -24.17 -44.64 13.05
N ASP A 307 -24.78 -45.82 13.15
CA ASP A 307 -24.11 -47.03 13.65
C ASP A 307 -22.96 -47.48 12.73
N GLU A 308 -23.15 -47.39 11.41
CA GLU A 308 -22.10 -47.64 10.41
C GLU A 308 -20.89 -46.71 10.61
N GLU A 309 -21.13 -45.40 10.76
CA GLU A 309 -20.07 -44.42 10.94
C GLU A 309 -19.40 -44.50 12.32
N ILE A 310 -20.13 -44.84 13.39
CA ILE A 310 -19.54 -45.12 14.73
C ILE A 310 -18.61 -46.32 14.66
N ASN A 311 -19.02 -47.40 14.00
CA ASN A 311 -18.18 -48.58 13.83
C ASN A 311 -16.95 -48.27 12.96
N LYS A 312 -17.09 -47.40 11.96
CA LYS A 312 -15.96 -46.91 11.17
C LYS A 312 -14.99 -46.10 12.03
N LEU A 313 -15.49 -45.17 12.85
CA LEU A 313 -14.69 -44.35 13.76
C LEU A 313 -13.90 -45.20 14.77
N LYS A 314 -14.46 -46.34 15.21
CA LYS A 314 -13.79 -47.31 16.11
C LYS A 314 -12.52 -47.91 15.52
N VAL A 315 -12.39 -47.98 14.19
CA VAL A 315 -11.26 -48.64 13.51
C VAL A 315 -10.28 -47.63 12.91
N LEU A 316 -10.75 -46.48 12.45
CA LEU A 316 -9.94 -45.45 11.79
C LEU A 316 -8.82 -44.91 12.68
N GLU A 317 -7.61 -44.82 12.13
CA GLU A 317 -6.49 -44.12 12.77
C GLU A 317 -6.76 -42.62 12.89
N THR A 318 -6.43 -42.04 14.05
CA THR A 318 -6.75 -40.65 14.39
C THR A 318 -6.06 -39.61 13.49
N GLY A 319 -4.95 -39.97 12.86
CA GLY A 319 -4.23 -39.13 11.89
C GLY A 319 -4.80 -39.17 10.46
N SER A 320 -5.76 -40.05 10.18
CA SER A 320 -6.33 -40.18 8.83
C SER A 320 -7.28 -39.02 8.51
N PRO A 321 -7.24 -38.44 7.29
CA PRO A 321 -8.24 -37.49 6.83
C PRO A 321 -9.68 -38.04 6.95
N GLU A 322 -9.86 -39.36 6.82
CA GLU A 322 -11.16 -40.00 6.98
C GLU A 322 -11.69 -39.96 8.42
N TYR A 323 -10.79 -39.99 9.42
CA TYR A 323 -11.18 -39.86 10.83
C TYR A 323 -11.87 -38.51 11.08
N ALA A 324 -11.28 -37.43 10.57
CA ALA A 324 -11.84 -36.09 10.71
C ALA A 324 -13.21 -35.96 10.02
N VAL A 325 -13.37 -36.55 8.83
CA VAL A 325 -14.63 -36.52 8.08
C VAL A 325 -15.73 -37.30 8.81
N THR A 326 -15.46 -38.55 9.22
CA THR A 326 -16.42 -39.39 9.94
C THR A 326 -16.79 -38.77 11.29
N ARG A 327 -15.81 -38.23 12.04
CA ARG A 327 -16.05 -37.53 13.31
C ARG A 327 -16.95 -36.32 13.14
N ASN A 328 -16.68 -35.47 12.13
CA ASN A 328 -17.50 -34.29 11.87
C ASN A 328 -18.93 -34.66 11.47
N TYR A 329 -19.11 -35.73 10.69
CA TYR A 329 -20.44 -36.23 10.35
C TYR A 329 -21.21 -36.71 11.59
N LEU A 330 -20.55 -37.47 12.46
CA LEU A 330 -21.14 -37.96 13.72
C LEU A 330 -21.46 -36.83 14.70
N ASP A 331 -20.60 -35.81 14.78
CA ASP A 331 -20.82 -34.61 15.59
C ASP A 331 -22.07 -33.83 15.13
N TRP A 332 -22.21 -33.60 13.82
CA TRP A 332 -23.40 -32.98 13.24
C TRP A 332 -24.65 -33.83 13.47
N THR A 333 -24.57 -35.12 13.15
CA THR A 333 -25.72 -36.03 13.22
C THR A 333 -26.19 -36.19 14.67
N SER A 334 -25.29 -36.33 15.64
CA SER A 334 -25.65 -36.46 17.07
C SER A 334 -26.22 -35.17 17.68
N SER A 335 -25.85 -34.01 17.12
CA SER A 335 -26.33 -32.69 17.59
C SER A 335 -27.74 -32.35 17.13
N LEU A 336 -28.25 -33.01 16.08
CA LEU A 336 -29.60 -32.76 15.58
C LEU A 336 -30.68 -33.14 16.63
N PRO A 337 -31.79 -32.38 16.70
CA PRO A 337 -32.87 -32.62 17.65
C PRO A 337 -33.81 -33.75 17.17
N TRP A 338 -33.26 -34.94 16.95
CA TRP A 338 -34.01 -36.10 16.45
C TRP A 338 -35.21 -36.44 17.32
N GLY A 339 -36.39 -36.58 16.70
CA GLY A 339 -37.62 -36.90 17.41
C GLY A 339 -38.21 -35.76 18.22
N VAL A 340 -37.56 -34.59 18.26
CA VAL A 340 -38.07 -33.41 18.96
C VAL A 340 -38.82 -32.54 17.95
N TYR A 341 -40.14 -32.47 18.12
CA TYR A 341 -41.03 -31.67 17.28
C TYR A 341 -41.78 -30.67 18.15
N GLY A 342 -41.99 -29.46 17.63
CA GLY A 342 -42.93 -28.50 18.22
C GLY A 342 -44.37 -28.86 17.84
N ALA A 343 -45.32 -28.54 18.73
CA ALA A 343 -46.75 -28.63 18.41
C ALA A 343 -47.20 -27.38 17.66
N ASP A 344 -47.80 -27.55 16.49
CA ASP A 344 -48.27 -26.44 15.66
C ASP A 344 -49.58 -25.86 16.18
N LYS A 345 -49.63 -24.53 16.29
CA LYS A 345 -50.88 -23.80 16.53
C LYS A 345 -51.51 -23.44 15.20
N LEU A 346 -52.40 -24.29 14.71
CA LEU A 346 -53.10 -24.11 13.44
C LEU A 346 -54.43 -23.34 13.61
N ASP A 347 -54.38 -22.18 14.29
CA ASP A 347 -55.53 -21.28 14.43
C ASP A 347 -55.49 -20.16 13.38
N LEU A 348 -56.34 -20.27 12.35
CA LEU A 348 -56.42 -19.31 11.26
C LEU A 348 -56.89 -17.91 11.72
N LYS A 349 -57.73 -17.83 12.75
CA LYS A 349 -58.19 -16.52 13.29
C LYS A 349 -57.04 -15.82 13.99
N HIS A 350 -56.28 -16.58 14.78
CA HIS A 350 -55.07 -16.08 15.42
C HIS A 350 -54.03 -15.65 14.38
N ALA A 351 -53.78 -16.49 13.37
CA ALA A 351 -52.82 -16.19 12.31
C ALA A 351 -53.17 -14.90 11.56
N ARG A 352 -54.45 -14.70 11.20
CA ARG A 352 -54.91 -13.46 10.57
C ARG A 352 -54.63 -12.25 11.47
N LYS A 353 -54.97 -12.33 12.76
CA LYS A 353 -54.74 -11.25 13.72
C LYS A 353 -53.25 -10.89 13.82
N VAL A 354 -52.37 -11.87 13.92
CA VAL A 354 -50.91 -11.65 13.99
C VAL A 354 -50.40 -11.01 12.69
N LEU A 355 -50.81 -11.53 11.53
CA LEU A 355 -50.41 -10.96 10.24
C LEU A 355 -50.88 -9.51 10.07
N ASP A 356 -52.11 -9.20 10.48
CA ASP A 356 -52.67 -7.85 10.39
C ASP A 356 -52.04 -6.86 11.39
N GLN A 357 -51.65 -7.35 12.57
CA GLN A 357 -50.98 -6.53 13.58
C GLN A 357 -49.56 -6.15 13.17
N HIS A 358 -48.83 -7.08 12.55
CA HIS A 358 -47.41 -6.88 12.21
C HIS A 358 -47.18 -6.24 10.84
N HIS A 359 -48.16 -6.31 9.93
CA HIS A 359 -48.03 -5.84 8.56
C HIS A 359 -49.27 -5.05 8.13
N ALA A 360 -49.12 -3.77 7.82
CA ALA A 360 -50.18 -2.98 7.21
C ALA A 360 -50.26 -3.26 5.70
N GLY A 361 -51.47 -3.46 5.16
CA GLY A 361 -51.68 -3.84 3.75
C GLY A 361 -51.27 -5.29 3.46
N LEU A 362 -50.74 -5.54 2.25
CA LEU A 362 -50.31 -6.87 1.77
C LEU A 362 -51.45 -7.91 1.78
N ASP A 363 -52.67 -7.51 1.44
CA ASP A 363 -53.85 -8.34 1.55
C ASP A 363 -53.75 -9.63 0.73
N ASP A 364 -53.15 -9.54 -0.46
CA ASP A 364 -52.86 -10.66 -1.35
C ASP A 364 -51.85 -11.66 -0.74
N ILE A 365 -50.75 -11.17 -0.17
CA ILE A 365 -49.73 -12.00 0.48
C ILE A 365 -50.30 -12.66 1.75
N LYS A 366 -51.01 -11.89 2.58
CA LYS A 366 -51.65 -12.40 3.79
C LYS A 366 -52.70 -13.46 3.46
N ALA A 367 -53.52 -13.24 2.43
CA ALA A 367 -54.47 -14.23 1.96
C ALA A 367 -53.76 -15.53 1.57
N ARG A 368 -52.64 -15.43 0.83
CA ARG A 368 -51.87 -16.61 0.41
C ARG A 368 -51.23 -17.38 1.58
N ILE A 369 -50.73 -16.66 2.59
CA ILE A 369 -50.22 -17.27 3.82
C ILE A 369 -51.34 -17.97 4.58
N LEU A 370 -52.52 -17.34 4.69
CA LEU A 370 -53.68 -17.94 5.35
C LEU A 370 -54.19 -19.17 4.61
N GLU A 371 -54.22 -19.16 3.27
CA GLU A 371 -54.54 -20.34 2.46
C GLU A 371 -53.57 -21.49 2.74
N PHE A 372 -52.27 -21.19 2.80
CA PHE A 372 -51.25 -22.17 3.12
C PHE A 372 -51.47 -22.79 4.50
N LEU A 373 -51.71 -21.95 5.51
CA LEU A 373 -52.02 -22.41 6.88
C LEU A 373 -53.34 -23.19 6.92
N ALA A 374 -54.33 -22.84 6.11
CA ALA A 374 -55.61 -23.54 6.04
C ALA A 374 -55.47 -24.95 5.49
N VAL A 375 -54.61 -25.15 4.48
CA VAL A 375 -54.26 -26.50 4.00
C VAL A 375 -53.57 -27.31 5.09
N GLY A 376 -52.67 -26.70 5.86
CA GLY A 376 -52.04 -27.32 7.03
C GLY A 376 -53.04 -27.71 8.12
N ALA A 377 -53.95 -26.80 8.48
CA ALA A 377 -55.02 -27.02 9.44
C ALA A 377 -55.95 -28.16 9.02
N TYR A 378 -56.25 -28.26 7.71
CA TYR A 378 -57.06 -29.34 7.16
C TYR A 378 -56.37 -30.71 7.22
N LYS A 379 -55.06 -30.76 6.94
CA LYS A 379 -54.27 -32.00 6.97
C LYS A 379 -53.84 -32.41 8.39
N GLY A 380 -53.84 -31.47 9.33
CA GLY A 380 -53.32 -31.67 10.69
C GLY A 380 -51.79 -31.55 10.79
N GLU A 381 -51.08 -31.38 9.67
CA GLU A 381 -49.65 -31.17 9.61
C GLU A 381 -49.27 -30.27 8.42
N ILE A 382 -48.16 -29.54 8.57
CA ILE A 382 -47.52 -28.80 7.47
C ILE A 382 -46.27 -29.57 7.05
N SER A 383 -46.42 -30.57 6.18
CA SER A 383 -45.30 -31.38 5.67
C SER A 383 -44.98 -31.05 4.20
N GLY A 384 -43.68 -30.99 3.87
CA GLY A 384 -43.17 -30.96 2.50
C GLY A 384 -43.39 -29.68 1.68
N SER A 385 -43.88 -28.60 2.28
CA SER A 385 -44.22 -27.37 1.55
C SER A 385 -43.36 -26.19 1.99
N ILE A 386 -42.77 -25.48 1.03
CA ILE A 386 -41.86 -24.35 1.27
C ILE A 386 -42.56 -23.06 0.87
N VAL A 387 -42.62 -22.09 1.78
CA VAL A 387 -43.10 -20.73 1.49
C VAL A 387 -41.92 -19.90 0.99
N LEU A 388 -41.98 -19.44 -0.26
CA LEU A 388 -40.97 -18.57 -0.86
C LEU A 388 -41.49 -17.13 -0.97
N LEU A 389 -40.78 -16.19 -0.34
CA LEU A 389 -41.06 -14.75 -0.43
C LEU A 389 -40.03 -14.09 -1.35
N VAL A 390 -40.48 -13.50 -2.46
CA VAL A 390 -39.62 -12.86 -3.47
C VAL A 390 -39.85 -11.35 -3.47
N GLY A 391 -38.78 -10.57 -3.57
CA GLY A 391 -38.86 -9.12 -3.74
C GLY A 391 -37.54 -8.39 -3.41
N PRO A 392 -37.45 -7.08 -3.69
CA PRO A 392 -36.26 -6.25 -3.43
C PRO A 392 -35.80 -6.29 -1.96
N PRO A 393 -34.54 -5.93 -1.65
CA PRO A 393 -34.10 -5.77 -0.27
C PRO A 393 -34.96 -4.71 0.46
N GLY A 394 -35.18 -4.88 1.76
CA GLY A 394 -35.95 -3.94 2.58
C GLY A 394 -37.47 -4.11 2.60
N VAL A 395 -38.06 -4.96 1.74
CA VAL A 395 -39.53 -5.13 1.64
C VAL A 395 -40.18 -6.01 2.73
N GLY A 396 -39.51 -6.20 3.87
CA GLY A 396 -40.14 -6.87 5.04
C GLY A 396 -40.21 -8.41 5.02
N LYS A 397 -39.59 -9.10 4.06
CA LYS A 397 -39.61 -10.59 3.96
C LYS A 397 -39.29 -11.33 5.27
N THR A 398 -38.25 -10.88 5.98
CA THR A 398 -37.85 -11.47 7.28
C THR A 398 -38.91 -11.21 8.36
N SER A 399 -39.57 -10.06 8.32
CA SER A 399 -40.65 -9.72 9.24
C SER A 399 -41.86 -10.61 9.01
N VAL A 400 -42.23 -10.85 7.75
CA VAL A 400 -43.32 -11.78 7.39
C VAL A 400 -43.03 -13.19 7.88
N GLY A 401 -41.81 -13.70 7.67
CA GLY A 401 -41.38 -15.00 8.18
C GLY A 401 -41.48 -15.11 9.72
N ARG A 402 -41.16 -14.03 10.45
CA ARG A 402 -41.31 -13.98 11.91
C ARG A 402 -42.78 -14.04 12.33
N SER A 403 -43.67 -13.31 11.66
CA SER A 403 -45.11 -13.36 11.95
C SER A 403 -45.73 -14.73 11.66
N ILE A 404 -45.27 -15.43 10.62
CA ILE A 404 -45.69 -16.82 10.35
C ILE A 404 -45.26 -17.73 11.51
N ALA A 405 -44.00 -17.64 11.95
CA ALA A 405 -43.50 -18.45 13.05
C ALA A 405 -44.27 -18.17 14.36
N GLU A 406 -44.53 -16.89 14.67
CA GLU A 406 -45.32 -16.48 15.82
C GLU A 406 -46.75 -17.04 15.76
N SER A 407 -47.41 -16.95 14.60
CA SER A 407 -48.77 -17.49 14.41
C SER A 407 -48.85 -19.00 14.64
N LEU A 408 -47.80 -19.73 14.28
CA LEU A 408 -47.68 -21.18 14.46
C LEU A 408 -47.19 -21.57 15.86
N GLY A 409 -46.76 -20.61 16.68
CA GLY A 409 -46.11 -20.87 17.97
C GLY A 409 -44.74 -21.52 17.85
N ARG A 410 -44.04 -21.33 16.72
CA ARG A 410 -42.71 -21.89 16.44
C ARG A 410 -41.60 -20.86 16.69
N PRO A 411 -40.42 -21.28 17.16
CA PRO A 411 -39.26 -20.40 17.24
C PRO A 411 -38.79 -20.01 15.82
N PHE A 412 -38.47 -18.73 15.63
CA PHE A 412 -37.97 -18.21 14.36
C PHE A 412 -36.44 -18.18 14.35
N TYR A 413 -35.83 -18.92 13.42
CA TYR A 413 -34.39 -18.89 13.17
C TYR A 413 -34.10 -18.28 11.80
N ARG A 414 -33.19 -17.29 11.77
CA ARG A 414 -32.70 -16.70 10.52
C ARG A 414 -31.32 -17.26 10.21
N LEU A 415 -31.21 -17.96 9.08
CA LEU A 415 -29.95 -18.47 8.56
C LEU A 415 -29.60 -17.69 7.28
N SER A 416 -28.42 -17.08 7.24
CA SER A 416 -27.93 -16.37 6.06
C SER A 416 -26.99 -17.29 5.30
N VAL A 417 -27.49 -17.88 4.21
CA VAL A 417 -26.65 -18.57 3.22
C VAL A 417 -26.09 -17.51 2.27
N GLY A 418 -24.82 -17.16 2.45
CA GLY A 418 -24.15 -16.12 1.68
C GLY A 418 -24.26 -16.34 0.17
N GLY A 419 -24.65 -15.29 -0.53
CA GLY A 419 -24.74 -15.17 -1.99
C GLY A 419 -24.75 -13.69 -2.34
#